data_AF-A0A075I2P4-F1
#
_entry.id   AF-A0A075I2P4-F1
#
_cell.length_a   1.000
_cell.length_b   1.000
_cell.length_c   1.000
_cell.angle_alpha   90.00
_cell.angle_beta   90.00
_cell.angle_gamma   90.00
#
_symmetry.space_group_name_H-M   'P 1'
#
loop_
_entity.id
_entity.type
_entity.pdbx_description
1 polymer ?
#
loop_
_entity_poly.entity_id
_entity_poly.type
_entity_poly.pdbx_seq_one_letter_code
_entity_poly.pdbx_strand_id
1 'polypeptide(L)'
;MRSSIVLILSFSLIGSGIFVPNSSAQDTQIPNWIKNVAGWWASDIISETEFLTGIEYLINNNIILLDFVPCNVEIQSQYGDTKSIPDWIKNNANWWSENLINDIDFINGLQYLIEHKIIKIDNKKILGKVPLEDIKFSSSWQVDKNFLVFAKSAFFEIYGGYGKCIISDGAQVWESISLGLNPNKMDMYNEVAVWNDPQKTVVVYPYFTFAAYSEPGFYAYYRGECDDCTTTKFAQPTPLYTSSGMGHQVLTLLGYTSITDVEIDKNPGILQQFDKVIMLHNEYVTRAMFDAITSHPNVIYLYPNALYAEIEVDYVDETITLIRGHNYPESSITNGFDWEFDNTHPYEYDKLCADMKFYQIENGWMTNCYPENFFLQNHTGLFNLLKTIKNL
;
A
#
# COMPACT_ATOMS: atom_id res chain seq x y z
N MET A 1 16.72 42.99 -32.58
CA MET A 1 15.62 42.90 -31.61
C MET A 1 14.96 41.54 -31.77
N ARG A 2 15.29 40.58 -30.90
CA ARG A 2 14.60 39.29 -30.81
C ARG A 2 13.78 39.34 -29.52
N SER A 3 12.46 39.48 -29.66
CA SER A 3 11.54 39.39 -28.52
C SER A 3 11.59 37.97 -27.97
N SER A 4 11.97 37.83 -26.70
CA SER A 4 11.75 36.61 -25.94
C SER A 4 10.29 36.62 -25.48
N ILE A 5 9.51 35.66 -25.96
CA ILE A 5 8.14 35.43 -25.51
C ILE A 5 8.24 34.75 -24.15
N VAL A 6 7.89 35.46 -23.09
CA VAL A 6 7.65 34.90 -21.75
C VAL A 6 6.30 34.19 -21.81
N LEU A 7 6.31 32.86 -21.79
CA LEU A 7 5.10 32.06 -21.62
C LEU A 7 4.64 32.17 -20.16
N ILE A 8 3.67 33.06 -19.90
CA ILE A 8 2.94 33.12 -18.64
C ILE A 8 1.87 32.03 -18.70
N LEU A 9 2.10 30.90 -18.03
CA LEU A 9 1.06 29.90 -17.76
C LEU A 9 0.18 30.42 -16.62
N SER A 10 -0.82 31.23 -16.97
CA SER A 10 -1.94 31.55 -16.09
C SER A 10 -2.93 30.38 -16.10
N PHE A 11 -3.00 29.59 -15.04
CA PHE A 11 -4.12 28.68 -14.83
C PHE A 11 -5.36 29.51 -14.47
N SER A 12 -6.19 29.84 -15.45
CA SER A 12 -7.58 30.24 -15.18
C SER A 12 -8.34 28.99 -14.73
N LEU A 13 -8.45 28.80 -13.42
CA LEU A 13 -9.45 27.92 -12.81
C LEU A 13 -10.84 28.52 -13.05
N ILE A 14 -11.43 28.20 -14.20
CA ILE A 14 -12.87 28.38 -14.41
C ILE A 14 -13.53 27.18 -13.75
N GLY A 15 -14.10 27.42 -12.57
CA GLY A 15 -14.89 26.43 -11.84
C GLY A 15 -16.07 25.95 -12.66
N SER A 16 -16.11 24.65 -12.93
CA SER A 16 -17.35 23.93 -13.22
C SER A 16 -17.75 23.23 -11.93
N GLY A 17 -18.80 23.74 -11.30
CA GLY A 17 -19.29 23.25 -10.02
C GLY A 17 -19.85 21.83 -10.13
N ILE A 18 -19.33 20.95 -9.28
CA ILE A 18 -20.09 19.82 -8.75
C ILE A 18 -20.03 20.00 -7.23
N PHE A 19 -21.14 20.48 -6.66
CA PHE A 19 -21.32 20.54 -5.22
C PHE A 19 -21.49 19.11 -4.69
N VAL A 20 -20.53 18.67 -3.87
CA VAL A 20 -20.74 17.57 -2.94
C VAL A 20 -20.94 18.20 -1.56
N PRO A 21 -22.15 18.13 -0.96
CA PRO A 21 -22.37 18.65 0.37
C PRO A 21 -22.13 17.54 1.41
N ASN A 22 -21.15 17.75 2.29
CA ASN A 22 -20.99 17.27 3.67
C ASN A 22 -19.49 17.33 4.00
N SER A 23 -19.00 17.83 5.13
CA SER A 23 -19.59 18.19 6.41
C SER A 23 -18.55 19.03 7.17
N SER A 24 -18.98 20.09 7.86
CA SER A 24 -18.22 20.86 8.87
C SER A 24 -16.82 21.36 8.47
N ALA A 25 -16.78 22.42 7.64
CA ALA A 25 -15.63 23.32 7.64
C ALA A 25 -15.55 23.98 9.03
N GLN A 26 -14.66 23.49 9.90
CA GLN A 26 -14.13 24.37 10.93
C GLN A 26 -13.33 25.44 10.18
N ASP A 27 -13.71 26.70 10.35
CA ASP A 27 -12.90 27.88 10.03
C ASP A 27 -11.59 27.78 10.83
N THR A 28 -10.68 26.91 10.39
CA THR A 28 -9.33 26.84 10.95
C THR A 28 -8.58 27.98 10.32
N GLN A 29 -8.73 29.16 10.92
CA GLN A 29 -8.09 30.38 10.44
C GLN A 29 -6.58 30.15 10.33
N ILE A 30 -6.03 30.35 9.13
CA ILE A 30 -4.60 30.24 8.91
C ILE A 30 -3.88 31.27 9.80
N PRO A 31 -2.92 30.87 10.64
CA PRO A 31 -2.22 31.82 11.49
C PRO A 31 -1.52 32.89 10.65
N ASN A 32 -1.68 34.17 11.03
CA ASN A 32 -1.10 35.30 10.30
C ASN A 32 0.42 35.18 10.09
N TRP A 33 1.14 34.52 10.99
CA TRP A 33 2.59 34.32 10.83
C TRP A 33 2.93 33.41 9.64
N ILE A 34 2.08 32.45 9.26
CA ILE A 34 2.27 31.62 8.05
C ILE A 34 2.21 32.50 6.81
N LYS A 35 1.29 33.47 6.81
CA LYS A 35 1.15 34.42 5.71
C LYS A 35 2.38 35.31 5.56
N ASN A 36 2.98 35.73 6.68
CA ASN A 36 4.26 36.43 6.68
C ASN A 36 5.39 35.54 6.15
N VAL A 37 5.45 34.27 6.55
CA VAL A 37 6.42 33.29 6.06
C VAL A 37 6.34 33.14 4.54
N ALA A 38 5.13 33.06 3.97
CA ALA A 38 4.94 33.02 2.51
C ALA A 38 5.48 34.28 1.80
N GLY A 39 5.16 35.48 2.32
CA GLY A 39 5.65 36.75 1.76
C GLY A 39 7.17 36.91 1.87
N TRP A 40 7.75 36.50 3.01
CA TRP A 40 9.20 36.52 3.20
C TRP A 40 9.91 35.55 2.27
N TRP A 41 9.37 34.35 2.05
CA TRP A 41 9.94 33.38 1.12
C TRP A 41 9.86 33.87 -0.33
N ALA A 42 8.74 34.46 -0.71
CA ALA A 42 8.57 35.07 -2.03
C ALA A 42 9.56 36.23 -2.30
N SER A 43 9.96 36.93 -1.24
CA SER A 43 10.91 38.05 -1.28
C SER A 43 12.38 37.64 -1.07
N ASP A 44 12.69 36.33 -1.06
CA ASP A 44 14.04 35.80 -0.81
C ASP A 44 14.62 36.19 0.58
N ILE A 45 13.76 36.50 1.56
CA ILE A 45 14.17 36.90 2.92
C ILE A 45 14.46 35.67 3.80
N ILE A 46 13.72 34.58 3.58
CA ILE A 46 13.90 33.31 4.30
C ILE A 46 14.19 32.17 3.31
N SER A 47 14.78 31.10 3.84
CA SER A 47 15.10 29.90 3.09
C SER A 47 13.86 29.09 2.70
N GLU A 48 14.03 28.21 1.71
CA GLU A 48 13.02 27.21 1.35
C GLU A 48 12.68 26.27 2.51
N THR A 49 13.67 25.91 3.34
CA THR A 49 13.48 25.06 4.52
C THR A 49 12.58 25.74 5.57
N GLU A 50 12.73 27.04 5.77
CA GLU A 50 11.86 27.82 6.67
C GLU A 50 10.43 27.91 6.12
N PHE A 51 10.26 28.08 4.80
CA PHE A 51 8.95 28.02 4.15
C PHE A 51 8.28 26.65 4.30
N LEU A 52 9.02 25.56 4.05
CA LEU A 52 8.54 24.18 4.22
C LEU A 52 8.13 23.89 5.66
N THR A 53 8.82 24.46 6.65
CA THR A 53 8.44 24.34 8.06
C THR A 53 7.04 24.95 8.33
N GLY A 54 6.70 26.04 7.63
CA GLY A 54 5.35 26.60 7.64
C GLY A 54 4.32 25.64 7.03
N ILE A 55 4.62 25.01 5.90
CA ILE A 55 3.73 24.03 5.25
C ILE A 55 3.52 22.80 6.14
N GLU A 56 4.58 22.26 6.73
CA GLU A 56 4.55 21.13 7.67
C GLU A 56 3.67 21.44 8.87
N TYR A 57 3.72 22.68 9.39
CA TYR A 57 2.80 23.14 10.43
C TYR A 57 1.34 23.07 9.96
N LEU A 58 1.02 23.54 8.76
CA LEU A 58 -0.34 23.50 8.23
C LEU A 58 -0.87 22.06 8.10
N ILE A 59 -0.02 21.12 7.66
CA ILE A 59 -0.38 19.70 7.56
C ILE A 59 -0.65 19.13 8.95
N ASN A 60 0.29 19.31 9.90
CA ASN A 60 0.18 18.78 11.25
C ASN A 60 -1.02 19.34 12.04
N ASN A 61 -1.48 20.55 11.69
CA ASN A 61 -2.66 21.17 12.28
C ASN A 61 -3.96 20.93 11.49
N ASN A 62 -3.95 20.02 10.49
CA ASN A 62 -5.10 19.69 9.64
C ASN A 62 -5.69 20.90 8.89
N ILE A 63 -4.87 21.91 8.60
CA ILE A 63 -5.25 23.03 7.72
C ILE A 63 -5.08 22.61 6.26
N ILE A 64 -3.98 21.93 5.95
CA ILE A 64 -3.82 21.16 4.69
C ILE A 64 -4.19 19.72 5.01
N LEU A 65 -5.17 19.18 4.27
CA LEU A 65 -5.63 17.80 4.43
C LEU A 65 -5.05 16.94 3.30
N LEU A 66 -4.06 16.12 3.63
CA LEU A 66 -3.54 15.11 2.69
C LEU A 66 -4.27 13.79 2.95
N ASP A 67 -4.92 13.25 1.93
CA ASP A 67 -5.59 11.95 2.06
C ASP A 67 -4.57 10.80 2.18
N PHE A 68 -3.38 10.97 1.61
CA PHE A 68 -2.25 10.06 1.77
C PHE A 68 -0.93 10.84 1.57
N VAL A 69 -0.04 10.80 2.55
CA VAL A 69 1.24 11.50 2.49
C VAL A 69 2.16 10.81 1.47
N PRO A 70 2.65 11.53 0.44
CA PRO A 70 3.47 10.93 -0.59
C PRO A 70 4.85 10.51 -0.04
N CYS A 71 5.34 9.37 -0.53
CA CYS A 71 6.70 8.92 -0.26
C CYS A 71 7.70 9.86 -0.92
N ASN A 72 8.60 10.44 -0.13
CA ASN A 72 9.78 11.16 -0.62
C ASN A 72 11.02 10.33 -0.29
N VAL A 73 11.93 10.20 -1.26
CA VAL A 73 13.26 9.63 -1.03
C VAL A 73 13.96 10.47 0.03
N GLU A 74 14.94 9.88 0.74
CA GLU A 74 15.68 10.62 1.75
C GLU A 74 16.15 11.94 1.16
N ILE A 75 15.78 13.04 1.83
CA ILE A 75 16.32 14.34 1.51
C ILE A 75 17.77 14.26 1.98
N GLN A 76 18.67 13.78 1.11
CA GLN A 76 20.10 13.97 1.30
C GLN A 76 20.26 15.45 1.55
N SER A 77 20.78 15.78 2.74
CA SER A 77 20.97 17.12 3.27
C SER A 77 20.97 18.18 2.16
N GLN A 78 19.99 19.08 2.20
CA GLN A 78 19.90 20.31 1.41
C GLN A 78 21.17 21.18 1.58
N TYR A 79 22.30 20.72 1.04
CA TYR A 79 23.60 21.38 0.98
C TYR A 79 24.23 21.24 -0.42
N GLY A 80 23.42 20.91 -1.42
CA GLY A 80 23.69 21.24 -2.82
C GLY A 80 22.74 22.35 -3.24
N ASP A 81 23.26 23.40 -3.88
CA ASP A 81 22.57 24.63 -4.33
C ASP A 81 21.34 24.45 -5.26
N THR A 82 20.74 23.26 -5.32
CA THR A 82 19.57 22.99 -6.15
C THR A 82 18.29 23.24 -5.35
N LYS A 83 17.61 24.37 -5.61
CA LYS A 83 16.25 24.65 -5.12
C LYS A 83 15.34 23.45 -5.43
N SER A 84 14.64 22.93 -4.43
CA SER A 84 13.76 21.78 -4.61
C SER A 84 12.35 22.17 -5.02
N ILE A 85 11.93 23.40 -4.71
CA ILE A 85 10.66 23.99 -5.12
C ILE A 85 10.88 24.87 -6.36
N PRO A 86 10.10 24.70 -7.44
CA PRO A 86 10.20 25.58 -8.61
C PRO A 86 9.94 27.05 -8.26
N ASP A 87 10.77 27.96 -8.79
CA ASP A 87 10.70 29.40 -8.46
C ASP A 87 9.35 30.04 -8.79
N TRP A 88 8.61 29.52 -9.78
CA TRP A 88 7.28 30.05 -10.12
C TRP A 88 6.25 29.91 -8.98
N ILE A 89 6.49 29.01 -8.02
CA ILE A 89 5.65 28.83 -6.82
C ILE A 89 5.72 30.06 -5.91
N LYS A 90 6.84 30.80 -5.91
CA LYS A 90 6.97 32.05 -5.15
C LYS A 90 5.96 33.10 -5.56
N ASN A 91 5.51 33.11 -6.82
CA ASN A 91 4.46 34.02 -7.26
C ASN A 91 3.16 33.76 -6.52
N ASN A 92 2.78 32.48 -6.34
CA ASN A 92 1.59 32.10 -5.59
C ASN A 92 1.71 32.49 -4.11
N ALA A 93 2.89 32.28 -3.51
CA ALA A 93 3.16 32.73 -2.14
C ALA A 93 3.07 34.26 -1.99
N ASN A 94 3.60 35.01 -2.96
CA ASN A 94 3.51 36.48 -2.97
C ASN A 94 2.06 36.93 -3.08
N TRP A 95 1.32 36.41 -4.07
CA TRP A 95 -0.09 36.73 -4.30
C TRP A 95 -0.94 36.43 -3.07
N TRP A 96 -0.69 35.31 -2.39
CA TRP A 96 -1.40 35.00 -1.16
C TRP A 96 -1.07 36.01 -0.05
N SER A 97 0.20 36.31 0.16
CA SER A 97 0.65 37.27 1.18
C SER A 97 0.09 38.69 0.97
N GLU A 98 -0.11 39.10 -0.29
CA GLU A 98 -0.68 40.39 -0.69
C GLU A 98 -2.22 40.40 -0.75
N ASN A 99 -2.89 39.29 -0.41
CA ASN A 99 -4.35 39.11 -0.51
C ASN A 99 -4.91 39.13 -1.95
N LEU A 100 -4.09 38.81 -2.95
CA LEU A 100 -4.52 38.66 -4.35
C LEU A 100 -5.17 37.30 -4.63
N ILE A 101 -4.80 36.27 -3.86
CA ILE A 101 -5.52 34.99 -3.80
C ILE A 101 -5.98 34.72 -2.36
N ASN A 102 -7.11 34.02 -2.21
CA ASN A 102 -7.67 33.71 -0.89
C ASN A 102 -7.01 32.47 -0.27
N ASP A 103 -7.30 32.23 1.01
CA ASP A 103 -6.74 31.13 1.80
C ASP A 103 -7.07 29.75 1.21
N ILE A 104 -8.30 29.55 0.74
CA ILE A 104 -8.76 28.27 0.16
C ILE A 104 -7.98 27.95 -1.11
N ASP A 105 -7.82 28.93 -2.00
CA ASP A 105 -7.08 28.75 -3.26
C ASP A 105 -5.61 28.42 -3.01
N PHE A 106 -4.98 29.10 -2.03
CA PHE A 106 -3.59 28.85 -1.68
C PHE A 106 -3.40 27.46 -1.06
N ILE A 107 -4.27 27.07 -0.12
CA ILE A 107 -4.22 25.75 0.54
C ILE A 107 -4.46 24.61 -0.45
N ASN A 108 -5.47 24.72 -1.31
CA ASN A 108 -5.74 23.73 -2.36
C ASN A 108 -4.57 23.64 -3.34
N GLY A 109 -3.94 24.77 -3.68
CA GLY A 109 -2.73 24.82 -4.48
C GLY A 109 -1.58 24.05 -3.83
N LEU A 110 -1.28 24.32 -2.56
CA LEU A 110 -0.24 23.60 -1.81
C LEU A 110 -0.53 22.10 -1.72
N GLN A 111 -1.77 21.72 -1.42
CA GLN A 111 -2.19 20.32 -1.40
C GLN A 111 -1.88 19.63 -2.73
N TYR A 112 -2.34 20.21 -3.85
CA TYR A 112 -2.08 19.68 -5.18
C TYR A 112 -0.58 19.52 -5.46
N LEU A 113 0.21 20.55 -5.12
CA LEU A 113 1.66 20.57 -5.34
C LEU A 113 2.39 19.49 -4.54
N ILE A 114 1.93 19.19 -3.33
CA ILE A 114 2.47 18.12 -2.49
C ILE A 114 2.07 16.76 -3.04
N GLU A 115 0.79 16.55 -3.35
CA GLU A 115 0.28 15.28 -3.91
C GLU A 115 0.99 14.89 -5.22
N HIS A 116 1.29 15.89 -6.06
CA HIS A 116 2.03 15.70 -7.32
C HIS A 116 3.55 15.78 -7.15
N LYS A 117 4.05 15.87 -5.92
CA LYS A 117 5.48 15.88 -5.56
C LYS A 117 6.28 17.02 -6.20
N ILE A 118 5.61 18.11 -6.55
CA ILE A 118 6.22 19.36 -6.99
C ILE A 118 6.84 20.06 -5.77
N ILE A 119 6.16 19.99 -4.62
CA ILE A 119 6.72 20.33 -3.30
C ILE A 119 6.96 19.03 -2.54
N LYS A 120 8.20 18.81 -2.11
CA LYS A 120 8.58 17.67 -1.27
C LYS A 120 8.65 18.12 0.18
N ILE A 121 7.95 17.41 1.05
CA ILE A 121 7.97 17.62 2.50
C ILE A 121 8.87 16.58 3.16
N ASP A 122 9.48 16.94 4.29
CA ASP A 122 10.20 15.97 5.10
C ASP A 122 9.19 15.06 5.81
N ASN A 123 9.11 13.80 5.38
CA ASN A 123 8.18 12.83 5.96
C ASN A 123 8.41 12.64 7.47
N LYS A 124 9.61 12.90 8.02
CA LYS A 124 9.87 12.81 9.49
C LYS A 124 9.17 13.89 10.30
N LYS A 125 8.81 15.00 9.68
CA LYS A 125 8.14 16.12 10.34
C LYS A 125 6.64 16.06 10.25
N ILE A 126 6.09 15.14 9.46
CA ILE A 126 4.66 14.92 9.36
C ILE A 126 4.23 13.94 10.45
N LEU A 127 3.30 14.38 11.28
CA LEU A 127 2.88 13.67 12.48
C LEU A 127 1.47 13.11 12.31
N GLY A 128 1.28 11.86 12.70
CA GLY A 128 -0.05 11.30 12.91
C GLY A 128 -0.69 11.86 14.18
N LYS A 129 -2.03 11.82 14.26
CA LYS A 129 -2.77 12.27 15.47
C LYS A 129 -2.57 11.34 16.67
N VAL A 130 -2.19 10.09 16.40
CA VAL A 130 -1.92 9.09 17.42
C VAL A 130 -0.41 8.95 17.61
N PRO A 131 0.11 8.98 18.84
CA PRO A 131 1.52 8.73 19.11
C PRO A 131 1.94 7.32 18.62
N LEU A 132 3.11 7.22 17.98
CA LEU A 132 3.60 5.97 17.37
C LEU A 132 3.85 4.86 18.42
N GLU A 133 4.15 5.24 19.66
CA GLU A 133 4.29 4.35 20.80
C GLU A 133 3.00 3.58 21.13
N ASP A 134 1.84 4.21 20.93
CA ASP A 134 0.52 3.62 21.20
C ASP A 134 0.05 2.70 20.06
N ILE A 135 0.74 2.73 18.92
CA ILE A 135 0.41 1.89 17.77
C ILE A 135 0.97 0.49 17.95
N LYS A 136 0.05 -0.48 17.87
CA LYS A 136 0.35 -1.91 17.83
C LYS A 136 0.42 -2.39 16.38
N PHE A 137 1.58 -2.92 15.99
CA PHE A 137 1.82 -3.55 14.70
C PHE A 137 1.66 -5.07 14.80
N SER A 138 1.58 -5.75 13.66
CA SER A 138 1.56 -7.22 13.61
C SER A 138 2.84 -7.78 14.23
N SER A 139 2.72 -8.80 15.07
CA SER A 139 3.88 -9.53 15.62
C SER A 139 4.58 -10.42 14.59
N SER A 140 3.95 -10.66 13.43
CA SER A 140 4.53 -11.46 12.36
C SER A 140 5.62 -10.73 11.57
N TRP A 141 5.78 -9.42 11.78
CA TRP A 141 6.72 -8.58 11.05
C TRP A 141 7.58 -7.77 12.01
N GLN A 142 8.89 -7.74 11.73
CA GLN A 142 9.82 -6.86 12.43
C GLN A 142 9.61 -5.43 11.95
N VAL A 143 9.19 -4.56 12.85
CA VAL A 143 8.93 -3.14 12.56
C VAL A 143 9.89 -2.28 13.37
N ASP A 144 10.85 -1.64 12.69
CA ASP A 144 11.72 -0.66 13.32
C ASP A 144 11.05 0.72 13.32
N LYS A 145 10.48 1.07 14.47
CA LYS A 145 9.78 2.35 14.68
C LYS A 145 10.67 3.57 14.42
N ASN A 146 12.00 3.46 14.51
CA ASN A 146 12.91 4.59 14.27
C ASN A 146 12.91 5.08 12.81
N PHE A 147 12.51 4.21 11.88
CA PHE A 147 12.44 4.52 10.45
C PHE A 147 11.01 4.68 9.95
N LEU A 148 10.00 4.61 10.81
CA LEU A 148 8.62 4.80 10.39
C LEU A 148 8.27 6.28 10.30
N VAL A 149 7.56 6.64 9.23
CA VAL A 149 7.00 7.97 9.01
C VAL A 149 5.53 7.84 8.66
N PHE A 150 4.73 8.80 9.14
CA PHE A 150 3.28 8.77 8.97
C PHE A 150 2.89 8.91 7.50
N ALA A 151 2.03 8.01 7.02
CA ALA A 151 1.50 8.05 5.66
C ALA A 151 0.01 8.42 5.64
N LYS A 152 -0.81 7.75 6.45
CA LYS A 152 -2.26 7.97 6.50
C LYS A 152 -2.85 7.43 7.79
N SER A 153 -3.89 8.09 8.30
CA SER A 153 -4.78 7.55 9.33
C SER A 153 -6.10 7.16 8.67
N ALA A 154 -6.40 5.86 8.65
CA ALA A 154 -7.60 5.29 8.02
C ALA A 154 -8.22 4.25 8.97
N PHE A 155 -8.78 3.14 8.45
CA PHE A 155 -9.22 2.04 9.32
C PHE A 155 -8.07 1.51 10.19
N PHE A 156 -6.86 1.48 9.65
CA PHE A 156 -5.60 1.30 10.35
C PHE A 156 -4.76 2.58 10.29
N GLU A 157 -3.80 2.73 11.21
CA GLU A 157 -2.71 3.68 11.03
C GLU A 157 -1.69 3.11 10.04
N ILE A 158 -1.26 3.93 9.08
CA ILE A 158 -0.41 3.51 7.97
C ILE A 158 0.89 4.30 8.04
N TYR A 159 2.00 3.58 8.06
CA TYR A 159 3.34 4.14 8.11
C TYR A 159 4.19 3.62 6.96
N GLY A 160 5.00 4.49 6.37
CA GLY A 160 6.02 4.12 5.40
C GLY A 160 7.40 4.03 6.04
N GLY A 161 8.31 3.30 5.39
CA GLY A 161 9.73 3.36 5.74
C GLY A 161 10.36 4.64 5.19
N TYR A 162 10.97 5.46 6.05
CA TYR A 162 11.62 6.72 5.66
C TYR A 162 12.60 6.50 4.50
N GLY A 163 12.40 7.25 3.42
CA GLY A 163 13.25 7.18 2.23
C GLY A 163 13.07 5.94 1.35
N LYS A 164 12.26 4.95 1.77
CA LYS A 164 12.03 3.70 1.05
C LYS A 164 10.89 3.85 0.05
N CYS A 165 11.22 4.41 -1.11
CA CYS A 165 10.28 4.58 -2.22
C CYS A 165 10.71 3.76 -3.44
N ILE A 166 9.74 3.24 -4.19
CA ILE A 166 9.95 2.60 -5.49
C ILE A 166 9.16 3.32 -6.57
N ILE A 167 9.51 3.09 -7.84
CA ILE A 167 8.71 3.53 -8.98
C ILE A 167 7.74 2.41 -9.35
N SER A 168 6.43 2.70 -9.35
CA SER A 168 5.38 1.82 -9.82
C SER A 168 4.45 2.60 -10.76
N ASP A 169 4.18 2.08 -11.94
CA ASP A 169 3.30 2.72 -12.95
C ASP A 169 3.68 4.18 -13.27
N GLY A 170 4.98 4.47 -13.30
CA GLY A 170 5.51 5.82 -13.54
C GLY A 170 5.40 6.80 -12.37
N ALA A 171 4.85 6.36 -11.23
CA ALA A 171 4.74 7.15 -10.01
C ALA A 171 5.66 6.60 -8.91
N GLN A 172 6.26 7.49 -8.12
CA GLN A 172 6.99 7.10 -6.93
C GLN A 172 6.00 6.76 -5.80
N VAL A 173 6.09 5.57 -5.22
CA VAL A 173 5.22 5.08 -4.14
C VAL A 173 6.07 4.55 -2.99
N TRP A 174 5.47 4.29 -1.83
CA TRP A 174 6.17 3.59 -0.75
C TRP A 174 6.51 2.17 -1.20
N GLU A 175 7.74 1.72 -0.94
CA GLU A 175 8.16 0.34 -1.24
C GLU A 175 7.31 -0.69 -0.49
N SER A 176 7.12 -0.42 0.79
CA SER A 176 6.26 -1.19 1.69
C SER A 176 5.70 -0.26 2.75
N ILE A 177 4.59 -0.68 3.35
CA ILE A 177 3.93 0.06 4.41
C ILE A 177 3.61 -0.87 5.58
N SER A 178 3.73 -0.32 6.78
CA SER A 178 3.37 -0.96 8.03
C SER A 178 2.00 -0.51 8.47
N LEU A 179 1.10 -1.45 8.71
CA LEU A 179 -0.24 -1.19 9.24
C LEU A 179 -0.24 -1.43 10.74
N GLY A 180 -0.90 -0.54 11.48
CA GLY A 180 -1.04 -0.64 12.93
C GLY A 180 -2.45 -0.32 13.40
N LEU A 181 -2.81 -0.83 14.58
CA LEU A 181 -4.10 -0.53 15.19
C LEU A 181 -4.17 0.93 15.63
N ASN A 182 -5.24 1.61 15.24
CA ASN A 182 -5.60 2.89 15.80
C ASN A 182 -6.31 2.68 17.14
N PRO A 183 -5.75 3.11 18.28
CA PRO A 183 -6.36 2.91 19.61
C PRO A 183 -7.75 3.57 19.76
N ASN A 184 -8.08 4.55 18.90
CA ASN A 184 -9.40 5.18 18.89
C ASN A 184 -10.46 4.37 18.12
N LYS A 185 -10.09 3.21 17.53
CA LYS A 185 -11.00 2.35 16.74
C LYS A 185 -11.16 0.95 17.33
N MET A 186 -10.80 0.74 18.59
CA MET A 186 -10.84 -0.58 19.23
C MET A 186 -12.22 -1.23 19.24
N ASP A 187 -13.30 -0.46 19.37
CA ASP A 187 -14.68 -1.00 19.30
C ASP A 187 -14.95 -1.65 17.93
N MET A 188 -14.52 -0.99 16.85
CA MET A 188 -14.64 -1.55 15.49
C MET A 188 -13.78 -2.80 15.32
N TYR A 189 -12.55 -2.79 15.85
CA TYR A 189 -11.68 -3.97 15.76
C TYR A 189 -12.24 -5.15 16.54
N ASN A 190 -12.83 -4.93 17.72
CA ASN A 190 -13.42 -6.01 18.52
C ASN A 190 -14.53 -6.76 17.76
N GLU A 191 -15.22 -6.11 16.82
CA GLU A 191 -16.23 -6.76 15.99
C GLU A 191 -15.62 -7.69 14.92
N VAL A 192 -14.47 -7.32 14.34
CA VAL A 192 -13.87 -8.02 13.20
C VAL A 192 -12.66 -8.89 13.55
N ALA A 193 -12.06 -8.67 14.72
CA ALA A 193 -10.96 -9.45 15.24
C ALA A 193 -11.44 -10.77 15.86
N VAL A 194 -10.50 -11.72 15.97
CA VAL A 194 -10.70 -13.02 16.61
C VAL A 194 -10.01 -13.11 17.98
N TRP A 195 -9.52 -11.99 18.52
CA TRP A 195 -8.83 -11.94 19.83
C TRP A 195 -9.63 -12.57 20.98
N ASN A 196 -10.95 -12.40 20.97
CA ASN A 196 -11.86 -12.91 22.00
C ASN A 196 -12.80 -14.01 21.47
N ASP A 197 -12.56 -14.48 20.24
CA ASP A 197 -13.36 -15.48 19.54
C ASP A 197 -12.40 -16.44 18.83
N PRO A 198 -11.70 -17.32 19.57
CA PRO A 198 -10.65 -18.16 19.01
C PRO A 198 -11.25 -19.12 17.99
N GLN A 199 -10.93 -18.90 16.73
CA GLN A 199 -11.31 -19.75 15.61
C GLN A 199 -10.17 -20.70 15.25
N LYS A 200 -10.48 -21.93 14.85
CA LYS A 200 -9.51 -22.81 14.17
C LYS A 200 -9.34 -22.37 12.72
N THR A 201 -8.89 -21.14 12.54
CA THR A 201 -8.66 -20.53 11.24
C THR A 201 -7.18 -20.25 11.06
N VAL A 202 -6.66 -20.61 9.89
CA VAL A 202 -5.29 -20.32 9.52
C VAL A 202 -5.25 -19.43 8.29
N VAL A 203 -4.33 -18.45 8.31
CA VAL A 203 -3.97 -17.63 7.15
C VAL A 203 -2.69 -18.21 6.57
N VAL A 204 -2.66 -18.44 5.26
CA VAL A 204 -1.49 -18.96 4.57
C VAL A 204 -0.73 -17.80 3.94
N TYR A 205 0.46 -17.50 4.48
CA TYR A 205 1.36 -16.51 3.91
C TYR A 205 2.06 -17.07 2.66
N PRO A 206 2.08 -16.32 1.53
CA PRO A 206 2.61 -16.80 0.25
C PRO A 206 4.12 -16.58 0.15
N TYR A 207 4.90 -17.39 0.88
CA TYR A 207 6.35 -17.27 0.90
C TYR A 207 6.97 -17.68 -0.44
N PHE A 208 6.45 -18.71 -1.11
CA PHE A 208 6.95 -19.10 -2.43
C PHE A 208 6.68 -18.05 -3.49
N THR A 209 5.50 -17.41 -3.45
CA THR A 209 5.24 -16.23 -4.29
C THR A 209 6.22 -15.12 -3.98
N PHE A 210 6.48 -14.81 -2.70
CA PHE A 210 7.48 -13.82 -2.35
C PHE A 210 8.86 -14.13 -2.96
N ALA A 211 9.32 -15.37 -2.86
CA ALA A 211 10.60 -15.81 -3.44
C ALA A 211 10.59 -15.70 -4.97
N ALA A 212 9.50 -16.10 -5.65
CA ALA A 212 9.36 -16.03 -7.10
C ALA A 212 9.49 -14.60 -7.67
N TYR A 213 9.02 -13.60 -6.92
CA TYR A 213 9.11 -12.18 -7.27
C TYR A 213 10.41 -11.50 -6.80
N SER A 214 11.26 -12.17 -6.02
CA SER A 214 12.55 -11.62 -5.63
C SER A 214 13.45 -11.47 -6.87
N GLU A 215 14.26 -10.41 -6.93
CA GLU A 215 15.08 -10.13 -8.11
C GLU A 215 16.54 -10.61 -7.89
N PRO A 216 17.12 -11.39 -8.82
CA PRO A 216 16.48 -11.96 -10.01
C PRO A 216 15.57 -13.15 -9.68
N GLY A 217 14.41 -13.23 -10.32
CA GLY A 217 13.40 -14.28 -10.11
C GLY A 217 12.59 -14.57 -11.36
N PHE A 218 11.44 -15.24 -11.21
CA PHE A 218 10.67 -15.74 -12.36
C PHE A 218 10.26 -14.63 -13.33
N TYR A 219 9.98 -13.42 -12.83
CA TYR A 219 9.64 -12.30 -13.69
C TYR A 219 10.82 -11.74 -14.50
N ALA A 220 12.07 -11.95 -14.07
CA ALA A 220 13.23 -11.65 -14.90
C ALA A 220 13.28 -12.57 -16.15
N TYR A 221 12.85 -13.83 -16.00
CA TYR A 221 12.67 -14.74 -17.13
C TYR A 221 11.57 -14.25 -18.08
N TYR A 222 10.39 -13.90 -17.56
CA TYR A 222 9.29 -13.41 -18.41
C TYR A 222 9.55 -12.07 -19.09
N ARG A 223 10.40 -11.21 -18.50
CA ARG A 223 10.87 -9.98 -19.14
C ARG A 223 11.98 -10.20 -20.17
N GLY A 224 12.50 -11.43 -20.31
CA GLY A 224 13.59 -11.77 -21.22
C GLY A 224 14.95 -11.26 -20.75
N GLU A 225 15.10 -10.98 -19.45
CA GLU A 225 16.32 -10.46 -18.83
C GLU A 225 17.26 -11.59 -18.37
N CYS A 226 16.73 -12.81 -18.20
CA CYS A 226 17.47 -13.96 -17.69
C CYS A 226 16.85 -15.30 -18.08
N ASP A 227 17.57 -16.11 -18.87
CA ASP A 227 17.05 -17.40 -19.37
C ASP A 227 16.95 -18.50 -18.29
N ASP A 228 17.82 -18.44 -17.27
CA ASP A 228 17.88 -19.45 -16.19
C ASP A 228 17.10 -19.05 -14.92
N CYS A 229 16.40 -17.91 -14.95
CA CYS A 229 15.69 -17.38 -13.78
C CYS A 229 14.33 -18.05 -13.54
N THR A 230 14.08 -19.22 -14.12
CA THR A 230 13.01 -20.14 -13.72
C THR A 230 13.35 -20.89 -12.44
N THR A 231 14.56 -20.72 -11.89
CA THR A 231 14.93 -21.17 -10.55
C THR A 231 15.39 -19.96 -9.73
N THR A 232 14.86 -19.80 -8.51
CA THR A 232 15.25 -18.70 -7.60
C THR A 232 15.47 -19.18 -6.17
N LYS A 233 16.28 -18.43 -5.43
CA LYS A 233 16.65 -18.73 -4.04
C LYS A 233 15.62 -18.19 -3.07
N PHE A 234 15.51 -18.84 -1.93
CA PHE A 234 14.80 -18.31 -0.77
C PHE A 234 15.39 -16.97 -0.35
N ALA A 235 14.52 -16.08 0.12
CA ALA A 235 14.89 -14.75 0.58
C ALA A 235 14.19 -14.44 1.91
N GLN A 236 14.70 -13.43 2.62
CA GLN A 236 14.06 -12.96 3.86
C GLN A 236 12.75 -12.26 3.51
N PRO A 237 11.60 -12.73 4.04
CA PRO A 237 10.30 -12.21 3.65
C PRO A 237 10.13 -10.76 4.09
N THR A 238 9.54 -9.95 3.23
CA THR A 238 9.09 -8.59 3.53
C THR A 238 7.64 -8.43 3.07
N PRO A 239 6.85 -7.55 3.72
CA PRO A 239 5.43 -7.37 3.37
C PRO A 239 5.30 -6.58 2.07
N LEU A 240 5.46 -7.27 0.94
CA LEU A 240 5.35 -6.69 -0.40
C LEU A 240 3.93 -6.82 -0.96
N TYR A 241 3.58 -5.90 -1.85
CA TYR A 241 2.31 -5.93 -2.59
C TYR A 241 2.07 -7.29 -3.28
N THR A 242 3.10 -7.87 -3.91
CA THR A 242 3.02 -9.12 -4.69
C THR A 242 2.83 -10.37 -3.84
N SER A 243 3.06 -10.31 -2.54
CA SER A 243 2.93 -11.44 -1.60
C SER A 243 1.95 -11.15 -0.47
N SER A 244 0.91 -10.37 -0.78
CA SER A 244 -0.17 -10.01 0.15
C SER A 244 0.32 -9.39 1.47
N GLY A 245 1.35 -8.54 1.39
CA GLY A 245 1.99 -7.93 2.55
C GLY A 245 1.01 -7.20 3.46
N MET A 246 0.04 -6.48 2.90
CA MET A 246 -0.99 -5.79 3.69
C MET A 246 -2.04 -6.74 4.25
N GLY A 247 -2.59 -7.64 3.42
CA GLY A 247 -3.57 -8.62 3.89
C GLY A 247 -3.04 -9.49 5.03
N HIS A 248 -1.79 -9.94 4.91
CA HIS A 248 -1.13 -10.72 5.97
C HIS A 248 -0.97 -9.90 7.27
N GLN A 249 -0.51 -8.64 7.17
CA GLN A 249 -0.42 -7.74 8.33
C GLN A 249 -1.77 -7.55 9.01
N VAL A 250 -2.83 -7.29 8.24
CA VAL A 250 -4.18 -7.04 8.77
C VAL A 250 -4.73 -8.26 9.49
N LEU A 251 -4.67 -9.44 8.88
CA LEU A 251 -5.25 -10.63 9.51
C LEU A 251 -4.46 -11.04 10.77
N THR A 252 -3.12 -10.96 10.74
CA THR A 252 -2.30 -11.26 11.93
C THR A 252 -2.51 -10.23 13.04
N LEU A 253 -2.68 -8.94 12.71
CA LEU A 253 -3.09 -7.90 13.66
C LEU A 253 -4.40 -8.24 14.37
N LEU A 254 -5.38 -8.74 13.61
CA LEU A 254 -6.71 -9.12 14.08
C LEU A 254 -6.74 -10.46 14.82
N GLY A 255 -5.58 -11.10 15.02
CA GLY A 255 -5.41 -12.29 15.85
C GLY A 255 -5.52 -13.61 15.12
N TYR A 256 -5.60 -13.62 13.79
CA TYR A 256 -5.62 -14.86 13.03
C TYR A 256 -4.26 -15.56 13.14
N THR A 257 -4.30 -16.89 13.31
CA THR A 257 -3.09 -17.73 13.24
C THR A 257 -2.57 -17.70 11.81
N SER A 258 -1.25 -17.60 11.64
CA SER A 258 -0.61 -17.62 10.33
C SER A 258 0.42 -18.74 10.25
N ILE A 259 0.46 -19.41 9.10
CA ILE A 259 1.52 -20.33 8.68
C ILE A 259 2.01 -19.91 7.29
N THR A 260 3.20 -20.36 6.92
CA THR A 260 3.72 -20.21 5.55
C THR A 260 3.29 -21.37 4.66
N ASP A 261 3.23 -21.15 3.35
CA ASP A 261 3.11 -22.23 2.38
C ASP A 261 4.26 -23.26 2.45
N VAL A 262 5.45 -22.86 2.92
CA VAL A 262 6.55 -23.80 3.24
C VAL A 262 6.14 -24.86 4.27
N GLU A 263 5.35 -24.48 5.28
CA GLU A 263 4.88 -25.43 6.30
C GLU A 263 3.87 -26.42 5.72
N ILE A 264 3.04 -25.97 4.77
CA ILE A 264 2.10 -26.82 4.05
C ILE A 264 2.85 -27.76 3.12
N ASP A 265 3.84 -27.28 2.36
CA ASP A 265 4.62 -28.13 1.46
C ASP A 265 5.34 -29.26 2.22
N LYS A 266 5.97 -28.93 3.38
CA LYS A 266 6.62 -29.93 4.24
C LYS A 266 5.64 -30.90 4.90
N ASN A 267 4.43 -30.46 5.19
CA ASN A 267 3.40 -31.27 5.84
C ASN A 267 1.99 -30.84 5.42
N PRO A 268 1.49 -31.34 4.27
CA PRO A 268 0.18 -30.92 3.77
C PRO A 268 -0.98 -31.26 4.71
N GLY A 269 -0.81 -32.29 5.55
CA GLY A 269 -1.78 -32.69 6.57
C GLY A 269 -1.99 -31.66 7.69
N ILE A 270 -1.14 -30.62 7.80
CA ILE A 270 -1.32 -29.54 8.78
C ILE A 270 -2.67 -28.84 8.64
N LEU A 271 -3.19 -28.74 7.41
CA LEU A 271 -4.47 -28.08 7.14
C LEU A 271 -5.66 -28.77 7.82
N GLN A 272 -5.59 -30.07 8.09
CA GLN A 272 -6.66 -30.83 8.76
C GLN A 272 -6.89 -30.41 10.22
N GLN A 273 -5.97 -29.61 10.80
CA GLN A 273 -6.11 -29.08 12.15
C GLN A 273 -7.03 -27.86 12.23
N PHE A 274 -7.34 -27.26 11.07
CA PHE A 274 -8.12 -26.04 10.94
C PHE A 274 -9.50 -26.34 10.37
N ASP A 275 -10.50 -25.58 10.81
CA ASP A 275 -11.87 -25.66 10.28
C ASP A 275 -12.03 -24.73 9.05
N LYS A 276 -11.11 -23.76 8.88
CA LYS A 276 -11.11 -22.77 7.80
C LYS A 276 -9.68 -22.38 7.42
N VAL A 277 -9.40 -22.32 6.13
CA VAL A 277 -8.10 -21.88 5.58
C VAL A 277 -8.32 -20.60 4.77
N ILE A 278 -7.53 -19.56 5.03
CA ILE A 278 -7.54 -18.32 4.26
C ILE A 278 -6.27 -18.28 3.43
N MET A 279 -6.42 -18.46 2.11
CA MET A 279 -5.35 -18.33 1.14
C MET A 279 -5.20 -16.86 0.76
N LEU A 280 -3.96 -16.38 0.80
CA LEU A 280 -3.58 -15.06 0.28
C LEU A 280 -3.17 -15.21 -1.20
N HIS A 281 -2.26 -14.37 -1.72
CA HIS A 281 -1.76 -14.47 -3.09
C HIS A 281 -0.73 -15.61 -3.25
N ASN A 282 -1.14 -16.84 -2.89
CA ASN A 282 -0.36 -18.06 -3.05
C ASN A 282 -0.40 -18.52 -4.51
N GLU A 283 0.19 -17.72 -5.39
CA GLU A 283 0.28 -17.93 -6.83
C GLU A 283 1.11 -19.17 -7.19
N TYR A 284 2.26 -19.33 -6.55
CA TYR A 284 3.18 -20.43 -6.78
C TYR A 284 3.07 -21.48 -5.67
N VAL A 285 2.71 -22.71 -6.04
CA VAL A 285 2.52 -23.81 -5.08
C VAL A 285 3.05 -25.12 -5.65
N THR A 286 3.34 -26.09 -4.79
CA THR A 286 3.67 -27.45 -5.23
C THR A 286 2.39 -28.26 -5.48
N ARG A 287 2.50 -29.38 -6.21
CA ARG A 287 1.38 -30.31 -6.43
C ARG A 287 0.76 -30.80 -5.12
N ALA A 288 1.60 -31.15 -4.14
CA ALA A 288 1.13 -31.63 -2.84
C ALA A 288 0.32 -30.57 -2.09
N MET A 289 0.73 -29.30 -2.17
CA MET A 289 -0.04 -28.20 -1.60
C MET A 289 -1.37 -28.02 -2.34
N PHE A 290 -1.35 -28.00 -3.68
CA PHE A 290 -2.55 -27.86 -4.49
C PHE A 290 -3.60 -28.90 -4.09
N ASP A 291 -3.21 -30.17 -4.03
CA ASP A 291 -4.10 -31.27 -3.66
C ASP A 291 -4.67 -31.10 -2.24
N ALA A 292 -3.83 -30.71 -1.27
CA ALA A 292 -4.26 -30.53 0.12
C ALA A 292 -5.19 -29.32 0.31
N ILE A 293 -4.91 -28.20 -0.36
CA ILE A 293 -5.71 -26.97 -0.28
C ILE A 293 -7.06 -27.20 -0.96
N THR A 294 -7.08 -27.75 -2.18
CA THR A 294 -8.33 -27.99 -2.92
C THR A 294 -9.19 -29.08 -2.29
N SER A 295 -8.60 -30.02 -1.55
CA SER A 295 -9.35 -31.03 -0.77
C SER A 295 -9.90 -30.53 0.56
N HIS A 296 -9.47 -29.35 1.04
CA HIS A 296 -9.95 -28.80 2.31
C HIS A 296 -11.38 -28.27 2.15
N PRO A 297 -12.34 -28.59 3.05
CA PRO A 297 -13.77 -28.35 2.82
C PRO A 297 -14.21 -26.88 2.97
N ASN A 298 -13.36 -26.01 3.53
CA ASN A 298 -13.66 -24.59 3.71
C ASN A 298 -12.40 -23.74 3.50
N VAL A 299 -12.24 -23.20 2.29
CA VAL A 299 -11.13 -22.33 1.91
C VAL A 299 -11.64 -20.97 1.46
N ILE A 300 -11.07 -19.89 1.98
CA ILE A 300 -11.27 -18.53 1.47
C ILE A 300 -10.05 -18.17 0.63
N TYR A 301 -10.22 -18.11 -0.69
CA TYR A 301 -9.25 -17.54 -1.62
C TYR A 301 -9.45 -16.03 -1.65
N LEU A 302 -8.75 -15.33 -0.75
CA LEU A 302 -8.93 -13.89 -0.54
C LEU A 302 -8.35 -13.04 -1.69
N TYR A 303 -7.41 -13.60 -2.44
CA TYR A 303 -6.77 -12.98 -3.59
C TYR A 303 -7.08 -13.83 -4.83
N PRO A 304 -7.35 -13.21 -5.99
CA PRO A 304 -7.31 -13.91 -7.27
C PRO A 304 -5.88 -14.38 -7.56
N ASN A 305 -5.71 -15.19 -8.61
CA ASN A 305 -4.39 -15.70 -9.00
C ASN A 305 -3.73 -16.60 -7.93
N ALA A 306 -4.53 -17.20 -7.05
CA ALA A 306 -4.06 -18.24 -6.15
C ALA A 306 -4.00 -19.58 -6.90
N LEU A 307 -3.01 -20.42 -6.57
CA LEU A 307 -2.80 -21.75 -7.15
C LEU A 307 -2.61 -21.72 -8.69
N TYR A 308 -1.92 -20.70 -9.19
CA TYR A 308 -1.81 -20.47 -10.63
C TYR A 308 -0.67 -21.23 -11.28
N ALA A 309 0.48 -21.32 -10.61
CA ALA A 309 1.70 -21.91 -11.17
C ALA A 309 2.29 -22.99 -10.26
N GLU A 310 2.73 -24.08 -10.89
CA GLU A 310 3.34 -25.22 -10.24
C GLU A 310 4.84 -25.01 -10.11
N ILE A 311 5.35 -25.23 -8.91
CA ILE A 311 6.78 -25.22 -8.60
C ILE A 311 7.23 -26.54 -7.97
N GLU A 312 8.52 -26.79 -8.01
CA GLU A 312 9.21 -27.70 -7.11
C GLU A 312 10.10 -26.92 -6.13
N VAL A 313 10.41 -27.55 -4.99
CA VAL A 313 11.17 -26.93 -3.90
C VAL A 313 12.35 -27.82 -3.53
N ASP A 314 13.55 -27.24 -3.50
CA ASP A 314 14.74 -27.87 -2.94
C ASP A 314 15.10 -27.19 -1.62
N TYR A 315 14.94 -27.91 -0.51
CA TYR A 315 15.26 -27.40 0.83
C TYR A 315 16.73 -27.50 1.22
N VAL A 316 17.54 -28.27 0.47
CA VAL A 316 18.99 -28.34 0.68
C VAL A 316 19.64 -27.12 0.03
N ASP A 317 19.23 -26.80 -1.19
CA ASP A 317 19.72 -25.65 -1.93
C ASP A 317 18.91 -24.37 -1.66
N GLU A 318 17.82 -24.45 -0.89
CA GLU A 318 16.92 -23.33 -0.58
C GLU A 318 16.44 -22.63 -1.86
N THR A 319 15.92 -23.39 -2.83
CA THR A 319 15.43 -22.89 -4.11
C THR A 319 14.00 -23.33 -4.40
N ILE A 320 13.31 -22.54 -5.21
CA ILE A 320 12.12 -22.96 -5.95
C ILE A 320 12.42 -22.95 -7.45
N THR A 321 11.83 -23.89 -8.18
CA THR A 321 11.93 -23.99 -9.64
C THR A 321 10.55 -24.07 -10.25
N LEU A 322 10.29 -23.23 -11.26
CA LEU A 322 9.05 -23.24 -12.02
C LEU A 322 8.94 -24.51 -12.84
N ILE A 323 7.83 -25.23 -12.66
CA ILE A 323 7.50 -26.43 -13.43
C ILE A 323 6.47 -26.12 -14.51
N ARG A 324 5.42 -25.34 -14.17
CA ARG A 324 4.27 -25.16 -15.06
C ARG A 324 3.45 -23.91 -14.75
N GLY A 325 2.93 -23.24 -15.78
CA GLY A 325 2.08 -22.03 -15.66
C GLY A 325 2.72 -20.81 -16.31
N HIS A 326 1.99 -19.70 -16.45
CA HIS A 326 2.50 -18.46 -17.08
C HIS A 326 3.13 -18.70 -18.45
N ASN A 327 2.49 -19.51 -19.29
CA ASN A 327 2.97 -19.88 -20.63
C ASN A 327 4.28 -20.69 -20.61
N TYR A 328 4.59 -21.40 -19.52
CA TYR A 328 5.74 -22.27 -19.34
C TYR A 328 5.32 -23.72 -19.01
N PRO A 329 6.04 -24.74 -19.52
CA PRO A 329 7.12 -24.65 -20.51
C PRO A 329 6.58 -24.44 -21.94
N GLU A 330 5.28 -24.66 -22.15
CA GLU A 330 4.60 -24.43 -23.42
C GLU A 330 3.72 -23.19 -23.33
N SER A 331 3.68 -22.42 -24.42
CA SER A 331 2.94 -21.15 -24.45
C SER A 331 1.42 -21.30 -24.31
N SER A 332 0.87 -22.49 -24.50
CA SER A 332 -0.54 -22.82 -24.27
C SER A 332 -0.91 -22.99 -22.80
N ILE A 333 0.08 -23.19 -21.92
CA ILE A 333 -0.14 -23.52 -20.51
C ILE A 333 -0.19 -22.24 -19.69
N THR A 334 -1.38 -21.67 -19.54
CA THR A 334 -1.58 -20.48 -18.71
C THR A 334 -1.59 -20.86 -17.23
N ASN A 335 -2.43 -21.80 -16.82
CA ASN A 335 -2.50 -22.31 -15.45
C ASN A 335 -1.74 -23.63 -15.31
N GLY A 336 -0.92 -23.78 -14.26
CA GLY A 336 -0.09 -24.96 -13.99
C GLY A 336 -0.86 -26.21 -13.54
N PHE A 337 -2.09 -26.03 -13.09
CA PHE A 337 -2.91 -27.09 -12.50
C PHE A 337 -4.14 -27.45 -13.33
N ASP A 338 -4.43 -26.69 -14.40
CA ASP A 338 -5.68 -26.76 -15.16
C ASP A 338 -6.91 -26.65 -14.24
N TRP A 339 -6.80 -25.83 -13.18
CA TRP A 339 -7.84 -25.71 -12.17
C TRP A 339 -9.08 -25.02 -12.73
N GLU A 340 -10.23 -25.68 -12.66
CA GLU A 340 -11.47 -25.17 -13.26
C GLU A 340 -11.99 -23.87 -12.60
N PHE A 341 -11.56 -23.59 -11.36
CA PHE A 341 -11.93 -22.40 -10.60
C PHE A 341 -10.87 -21.28 -10.67
N ASP A 342 -9.88 -21.38 -11.56
CA ASP A 342 -8.94 -20.29 -11.81
C ASP A 342 -9.68 -18.97 -12.08
N ASN A 343 -9.42 -17.97 -11.24
CA ASN A 343 -10.05 -16.65 -11.28
C ASN A 343 -9.06 -15.52 -11.54
N THR A 344 -7.87 -15.83 -12.05
CA THR A 344 -6.77 -14.88 -12.28
C THR A 344 -7.20 -13.70 -13.14
N HIS A 345 -7.73 -13.97 -14.33
CA HIS A 345 -8.18 -12.93 -15.25
C HIS A 345 -9.70 -12.76 -15.23
N PRO A 346 -10.21 -11.52 -15.20
CA PRO A 346 -9.47 -10.24 -15.17
C PRO A 346 -9.10 -9.77 -13.75
N TYR A 347 -9.45 -10.53 -12.72
CA TYR A 347 -9.56 -10.04 -11.35
C TYR A 347 -8.24 -9.61 -10.69
N GLU A 348 -7.10 -10.18 -11.08
CA GLU A 348 -5.78 -9.77 -10.56
C GLU A 348 -5.44 -8.30 -10.85
N TYR A 349 -6.03 -7.73 -11.92
CA TYR A 349 -5.78 -6.35 -12.33
C TYR A 349 -6.76 -5.36 -11.69
N ASP A 350 -7.85 -5.83 -11.06
CA ASP A 350 -8.74 -4.95 -10.31
C ASP A 350 -8.14 -4.66 -8.92
N LYS A 351 -7.32 -3.62 -8.86
CA LYS A 351 -6.69 -3.12 -7.63
C LYS A 351 -7.59 -2.15 -6.84
N LEU A 352 -8.69 -1.70 -7.44
CA LEU A 352 -9.62 -0.74 -6.82
C LEU A 352 -10.63 -1.45 -5.94
N CYS A 353 -11.05 -2.66 -6.34
CA CYS A 353 -12.01 -3.47 -5.60
C CYS A 353 -13.35 -2.74 -5.35
N ALA A 354 -13.77 -1.87 -6.28
CA ALA A 354 -14.97 -1.04 -6.10
C ALA A 354 -16.25 -1.88 -5.95
N ASP A 355 -16.32 -3.00 -6.68
CA ASP A 355 -17.44 -3.96 -6.65
C ASP A 355 -16.99 -5.33 -6.12
N MET A 356 -16.13 -5.34 -5.08
CA MET A 356 -15.66 -6.58 -4.44
C MET A 356 -16.84 -7.45 -4.00
N LYS A 357 -16.77 -8.74 -4.36
CA LYS A 357 -17.76 -9.77 -4.02
C LYS A 357 -17.06 -11.04 -3.57
N PHE A 358 -17.73 -11.75 -2.67
CA PHE A 358 -17.46 -13.16 -2.39
C PHE A 358 -18.42 -14.00 -3.24
N TYR A 359 -17.89 -15.03 -3.88
CA TYR A 359 -18.69 -16.04 -4.56
C TYR A 359 -18.22 -17.43 -4.16
N GLN A 360 -19.15 -18.37 -4.16
CA GLN A 360 -18.92 -19.72 -3.67
C GLN A 360 -18.43 -20.63 -4.80
N ILE A 361 -17.48 -21.50 -4.47
CA ILE A 361 -17.02 -22.64 -5.29
C ILE A 361 -17.17 -23.94 -4.47
N GLU A 362 -16.77 -25.08 -5.04
CA GLU A 362 -16.98 -26.39 -4.42
C GLU A 362 -16.42 -26.49 -2.99
N ASN A 363 -15.19 -26.03 -2.77
CA ASN A 363 -14.47 -26.18 -1.51
C ASN A 363 -14.39 -24.87 -0.69
N GLY A 364 -15.14 -23.83 -1.05
CA GLY A 364 -15.13 -22.58 -0.30
C GLY A 364 -15.55 -21.32 -1.06
N TRP A 365 -14.82 -20.22 -0.85
CA TRP A 365 -15.18 -18.87 -1.32
C TRP A 365 -14.00 -18.19 -2.01
N MET A 366 -14.29 -17.41 -3.04
CA MET A 366 -13.32 -16.60 -3.77
C MET A 366 -13.74 -15.13 -3.80
N THR A 367 -12.76 -14.24 -3.87
CA THR A 367 -12.96 -12.83 -4.22
C THR A 367 -12.72 -12.58 -5.70
N ASN A 368 -13.18 -11.43 -6.20
CA ASN A 368 -13.11 -11.04 -7.60
C ASN A 368 -12.22 -9.80 -7.86
N CYS A 369 -11.28 -9.49 -6.95
CA CYS A 369 -10.38 -8.36 -7.11
C CYS A 369 -9.15 -8.51 -6.19
N TYR A 370 -8.08 -7.77 -6.47
CA TYR A 370 -6.83 -7.82 -5.72
C TYR A 370 -6.83 -6.80 -4.55
N PRO A 371 -6.99 -7.22 -3.28
CA PRO A 371 -7.43 -6.35 -2.20
C PRO A 371 -6.33 -5.54 -1.50
N GLU A 372 -5.08 -5.59 -1.93
CA GLU A 372 -3.96 -4.91 -1.24
C GLU A 372 -4.26 -3.44 -0.92
N ASN A 373 -4.63 -2.64 -1.92
CA ASN A 373 -4.95 -1.22 -1.72
C ASN A 373 -6.27 -0.99 -0.96
N PHE A 374 -7.15 -2.00 -0.93
CA PHE A 374 -8.42 -1.93 -0.21
C PHE A 374 -8.21 -1.86 1.31
N PHE A 375 -7.13 -2.46 1.82
CA PHE A 375 -6.75 -2.39 3.25
C PHE A 375 -6.31 -0.99 3.73
N LEU A 376 -6.08 -0.04 2.81
CA LEU A 376 -5.68 1.34 3.13
C LEU A 376 -6.85 2.32 3.24
N GLN A 377 -8.06 1.85 2.95
CA GLN A 377 -9.23 2.71 2.88
C GLN A 377 -9.90 2.88 4.26
N ASN A 378 -10.51 4.04 4.47
CA ASN A 378 -11.32 4.33 5.65
C ASN A 378 -12.82 4.19 5.30
N HIS A 379 -13.21 3.02 4.80
CA HIS A 379 -14.51 2.80 4.18
C HIS A 379 -15.24 1.61 4.81
N THR A 380 -16.57 1.70 4.91
CA THR A 380 -17.45 0.69 5.51
C THR A 380 -17.28 -0.71 4.93
N GLY A 381 -16.93 -0.84 3.65
CA GLY A 381 -16.69 -2.15 3.04
C GLY A 381 -15.38 -2.81 3.47
N LEU A 382 -14.36 -2.11 3.97
CA LEU A 382 -13.22 -2.78 4.61
C LEU A 382 -13.67 -3.44 5.91
N PHE A 383 -14.48 -2.74 6.71
CA PHE A 383 -15.11 -3.34 7.88
C PHE A 383 -15.98 -4.55 7.50
N ASN A 384 -16.81 -4.44 6.45
CA ASN A 384 -17.65 -5.54 5.99
C ASN A 384 -16.84 -6.72 5.44
N LEU A 385 -15.73 -6.47 4.73
CA LEU A 385 -14.80 -7.50 4.27
C LEU A 385 -14.27 -8.29 5.46
N LEU A 386 -13.69 -7.60 6.45
CA LEU A 386 -13.11 -8.24 7.62
C LEU A 386 -14.16 -8.98 8.45
N LYS A 387 -15.37 -8.42 8.58
CA LYS A 387 -16.51 -9.07 9.23
C LYS A 387 -16.97 -10.31 8.46
N THR A 388 -16.92 -10.28 7.13
CA THR A 388 -17.26 -11.43 6.27
C THR A 388 -16.23 -12.54 6.43
N ILE A 389 -14.93 -12.22 6.36
CA ILE A 389 -13.83 -13.19 6.58
C ILE A 389 -13.95 -13.88 7.94
N LYS A 390 -14.34 -13.12 8.98
CA LYS A 390 -14.57 -13.67 10.32
C LYS A 390 -15.74 -14.66 10.37
N ASN A 391 -16.80 -14.43 9.60
CA ASN A 391 -18.08 -15.14 9.72
C ASN A 391 -18.25 -16.31 8.74
N LEU A 392 -17.62 -16.24 7.55
CA LEU A 392 -17.44 -17.40 6.66
C LEU A 392 -16.50 -18.41 7.33
#